data_AF-A0A438HG58-F1
#
_entry.id   AF-A0A438HG58-F1
#
_cell.length_a   1.000
_cell.length_b   1.000
_cell.length_c   1.000
_cell.angle_alpha   90.00
_cell.angle_beta   90.00
_cell.angle_gamma   90.00
#
_symmetry.space_group_name_H-M   'P 1'
#
loop_
_entity.id
_entity.type
_entity.pdbx_description
1 polymer ?
#
loop_
_entity_poly.entity_id
_entity_poly.type
_entity_poly.pdbx_seq_one_letter_code
_entity_poly.pdbx_strand_id
1 'polypeptide(L)'
;MIGGKLVEKALLDLGASVNLLPYSVYKQLGLGELKPTSITLSLADRSVKIPRGMIEDVLVQVDNFYYPVDFVVLDMDLSVKRTNNVPIILGDHS
;
A
#
# COMPACT_ATOMS: atom_id res chain seq x y z
N MET A 1 8.00 6.35 -8.51
CA MET A 1 6.67 6.24 -9.18
C MET A 1 6.07 4.89 -8.86
N ILE A 2 4.74 4.74 -8.87
CA ILE A 2 4.07 3.44 -8.68
C ILE A 2 3.04 3.28 -9.79
N GLY A 3 3.08 2.15 -10.51
CA GLY A 3 2.15 1.88 -11.62
C GLY A 3 2.16 2.99 -12.68
N GLY A 4 3.33 3.59 -12.93
CA GLY A 4 3.48 4.69 -13.89
C GLY A 4 3.01 6.07 -13.41
N LYS A 5 2.59 6.22 -12.14
CA LYS A 5 2.15 7.51 -11.58
C LYS A 5 3.10 8.04 -10.51
N LEU A 6 3.19 9.36 -10.42
CA LEU A 6 3.94 10.03 -9.36
C LEU A 6 3.21 9.83 -8.03
N VAL A 7 3.96 9.39 -7.02
CA VAL A 7 3.52 9.29 -5.63
C VAL A 7 4.41 10.24 -4.85
N GLU A 8 3.82 11.25 -4.21
CA GLU A 8 4.58 12.30 -3.52
C GLU A 8 5.21 11.81 -2.21
N LYS A 9 4.57 10.86 -1.53
CA LYS A 9 4.98 10.37 -0.22
C LYS A 9 4.75 8.88 -0.05
N ALA A 10 5.78 8.19 0.41
CA ALA A 10 5.71 6.84 0.94
C ALA A 10 6.42 6.82 2.30
N LEU A 11 5.94 5.99 3.22
CA LEU A 11 6.56 5.72 4.50
C LEU A 11 7.30 4.39 4.39
N LEU A 12 8.61 4.43 4.62
CA LEU A 12 9.39 3.22 4.79
C LEU A 12 9.28 2.79 6.26
N ASP A 13 8.69 1.62 6.50
CA ASP A 13 8.52 1.04 7.83
C ASP A 13 9.12 -0.35 7.86
N LEU A 14 10.37 -0.44 8.35
CA LEU A 14 11.07 -1.73 8.46
C LEU A 14 10.48 -2.66 9.53
N GLY A 15 9.55 -2.16 10.36
CA GLY A 15 8.80 -2.99 11.31
C GLY A 15 7.54 -3.59 10.70
N ALA A 16 7.10 -3.14 9.52
CA ALA A 16 5.97 -3.70 8.81
C ALA A 16 6.44 -4.89 7.96
N SER A 17 5.73 -6.02 8.05
CA SER A 17 6.04 -7.23 7.28
C SER A 17 5.43 -7.27 5.88
N VAL A 18 4.65 -6.25 5.51
CA VAL A 18 3.93 -6.17 4.23
C VAL A 18 3.89 -4.72 3.74
N ASN A 19 3.80 -4.53 2.43
CA ASN A 19 3.52 -3.21 1.87
C ASN A 19 2.02 -2.94 1.88
N LEU A 20 1.62 -1.73 2.28
CA LEU A 20 0.23 -1.33 2.35
C LEU A 20 -0.06 -0.20 1.37
N LEU A 21 -1.16 -0.37 0.62
CA LEU A 21 -1.70 0.64 -0.27
C LEU A 21 -3.10 1.04 0.19
N PRO A 22 -3.35 2.32 0.53
CA PRO A 22 -4.69 2.78 0.85
C PRO A 22 -5.63 2.58 -0.33
N TYR A 23 -6.85 2.10 -0.09
CA TYR A 23 -7.82 1.81 -1.17
C TYR A 23 -8.14 3.04 -2.04
N SER A 24 -8.16 4.24 -1.44
CA SER A 24 -8.33 5.50 -2.18
C SER A 24 -7.20 5.73 -3.19
N VAL A 25 -5.95 5.48 -2.80
CA VAL A 25 -4.77 5.61 -3.66
C VAL A 25 -4.78 4.52 -4.73
N TYR A 26 -5.05 3.27 -4.37
CA TYR A 26 -5.22 2.16 -5.33
C TYR A 26 -6.21 2.53 -6.45
N LYS A 27 -7.38 3.09 -6.09
CA LYS A 27 -8.38 3.52 -7.08
C LYS A 27 -7.87 4.63 -7.99
N GLN A 28 -7.12 5.60 -7.45
CA GLN A 28 -6.51 6.66 -8.25
C GLN A 28 -5.42 6.12 -9.17
N LEU A 29 -4.67 5.11 -8.73
CA LEU A 29 -3.62 4.49 -9.52
C LEU A 29 -4.18 3.64 -10.66
N GLY A 30 -5.34 3.00 -10.47
CA GLY A 30 -6.02 2.23 -11.51
C GLY A 30 -5.29 0.93 -11.85
N LEU A 31 -4.79 0.22 -10.83
CA LEU A 31 -3.88 -0.92 -10.95
C LEU A 31 -4.53 -2.25 -11.37
N GLY A 32 -5.74 -2.21 -11.94
CA GLY A 32 -6.50 -3.42 -12.29
C GLY A 32 -7.19 -4.06 -11.09
N GLU A 33 -7.64 -5.31 -11.22
CA GLU A 33 -8.45 -6.01 -10.22
C GLU A 33 -7.64 -6.45 -9.00
N LEU A 34 -8.27 -6.42 -7.81
CA LEU A 34 -7.69 -6.97 -6.60
C LEU A 34 -7.86 -8.50 -6.58
N LYS A 35 -6.79 -9.21 -6.25
CA LYS A 35 -6.84 -10.62 -5.91
C LYS A 35 -7.46 -10.79 -4.51
N PRO A 36 -8.44 -11.69 -4.35
CA PRO A 36 -8.94 -12.06 -3.03
C PRO A 36 -7.81 -12.59 -2.15
N THR A 37 -7.83 -12.24 -0.86
CA THR A 37 -6.87 -12.75 0.12
C THR A 37 -7.61 -13.15 1.39
N SER A 38 -7.11 -14.19 2.06
CA SER A 38 -7.59 -14.63 3.38
C SER A 38 -6.77 -14.06 4.53
N ILE A 39 -5.79 -13.20 4.24
CA ILE A 39 -4.92 -12.58 5.24
C ILE A 39 -5.72 -11.62 6.13
N THR A 40 -5.36 -11.56 7.41
CA THR A 40 -5.77 -10.48 8.32
C THR A 40 -4.52 -9.75 8.80
N LEU A 41 -4.65 -8.44 9.01
CA LEU A 41 -3.53 -7.60 9.42
C LEU A 41 -3.71 -7.15 10.86
N SER A 42 -2.69 -7.38 11.67
CA SER A 42 -2.61 -6.82 13.02
C SER A 42 -1.77 -5.54 12.97
N LEU A 43 -2.34 -4.44 13.43
CA LEU A 43 -1.67 -3.14 13.49
C LEU A 43 -0.96 -2.94 14.83
N ALA A 44 -0.10 -1.93 14.91
CA ALA A 44 0.64 -1.59 16.13
C ALA A 44 -0.27 -1.19 17.31
N ASP A 45 -1.48 -0.68 17.02
CA ASP A 45 -2.52 -0.42 18.01
C ASP A 45 -3.30 -1.67 18.45
N ARG A 46 -2.86 -2.85 17.99
CA ARG A 46 -3.47 -4.17 18.21
C ARG A 46 -4.84 -4.34 17.57
N SER A 47 -5.27 -3.40 16.73
CA SER A 47 -6.47 -3.59 15.91
C SER A 47 -6.20 -4.60 14.80
N VAL A 48 -7.22 -5.40 14.49
CA VAL A 48 -7.19 -6.34 13.37
C VAL A 48 -8.01 -5.76 12.22
N LYS A 49 -7.42 -5.72 11.03
CA LYS A 49 -8.07 -5.22 9.81
C LYS A 49 -8.12 -6.34 8.77
N ILE A 50 -9.25 -6.38 8.05
CA ILE A 50 -9.45 -7.26 6.91
C ILE A 50 -9.14 -6.45 5.64
N PRO A 51 -8.14 -6.86 4.84
CA PRO A 51 -7.86 -6.24 3.55
C PRO A 51 -9.02 -6.39 2.58
N ARG A 52 -9.10 -5.46 1.61
CA ARG A 52 -9.97 -5.63 0.44
C ARG A 52 -9.45 -6.69 -0.52
N GLY A 53 -8.14 -6.90 -0.53
CA GLY A 53 -7.45 -7.80 -1.44
C GLY A 53 -5.98 -7.45 -1.55
N MET A 54 -5.32 -8.09 -2.50
CA MET A 54 -3.91 -7.85 -2.85
C MET A 54 -3.79 -7.46 -4.31
N ILE A 55 -2.76 -6.68 -4.62
CA ILE A 55 -2.30 -6.46 -5.98
C ILE A 55 -0.83 -6.87 -6.04
N GLU A 56 -0.50 -7.70 -7.02
CA GLU A 56 0.83 -8.29 -7.16
C GLU A 56 1.59 -7.64 -8.32
N ASP A 57 2.92 -7.71 -8.28
CA ASP A 57 3.82 -7.26 -9.34
C ASP A 57 3.64 -5.79 -9.76
N VAL A 58 3.26 -4.92 -8.83
CA VAL A 58 3.14 -3.48 -9.12
C VAL A 58 4.53 -2.90 -9.30
N LEU A 59 4.81 -2.35 -10.48
CA LEU A 59 6.10 -1.72 -10.76
C LEU A 59 6.25 -0.43 -9.95
N VAL A 60 7.21 -0.46 -9.02
CA VAL A 60 7.68 0.69 -8.25
C VAL A 60 9.02 1.14 -8.82
N GLN A 61 9.07 2.39 -9.25
CA GLN A 61 10.29 3.01 -9.72
C GLN A 61 10.96 3.81 -8.60
N VAL A 62 12.21 3.47 -8.31
CA VAL A 62 13.11 4.21 -7.43
C VAL A 62 14.32 4.63 -8.29
N ASP A 63 14.54 5.94 -8.38
CA ASP A 63 15.47 6.54 -9.34
C ASP A 63 15.24 6.00 -10.77
N ASN A 64 16.19 5.24 -11.31
CA ASN A 64 16.15 4.68 -12.66
C ASN A 64 15.83 3.17 -12.68
N PHE A 65 15.51 2.57 -11.53
CA PHE A 65 15.27 1.15 -11.39
C PHE A 65 13.80 0.86 -11.12
N TYR A 66 13.33 -0.27 -11.64
CA TYR A 66 11.97 -0.76 -11.46
C TYR A 66 12.00 -2.05 -10.66
N TYR A 67 11.18 -2.10 -9.62
CA TYR A 67 11.03 -3.26 -8.74
C TYR A 67 9.57 -3.68 -8.73
N PRO A 68 9.25 -4.95 -8.98
CA PRO A 68 7.91 -5.47 -8.74
C PRO A 68 7.67 -5.52 -7.23
N VAL A 69 6.52 -5.02 -6.79
CA VAL A 69 6.14 -4.98 -5.37
C VAL A 69 4.69 -5.40 -5.21
N ASP A 70 4.45 -6.29 -4.27
CA ASP A 70 3.10 -6.70 -3.88
C ASP A 70 2.56 -5.78 -2.78
N PHE A 71 1.31 -5.37 -2.92
CA PHE A 71 0.62 -4.53 -1.95
C PHE A 71 -0.64 -5.20 -1.43
N VAL A 72 -0.82 -5.11 -0.11
CA VAL A 72 -2.10 -5.37 0.54
C VAL A 72 -2.93 -4.08 0.53
N VAL A 73 -4.16 -4.16 0.05
CA VAL A 73 -5.04 -2.99 -0.10
C VAL A 73 -6.01 -2.90 1.06
N LEU A 74 -5.96 -1.79 1.80
CA LEU A 74 -6.74 -1.56 3.02
C LEU A 74 -7.61 -0.30 2.94
N ASP A 75 -8.77 -0.35 3.59
CA ASP A 75 -9.52 0.86 3.92
C ASP A 75 -8.87 1.55 5.13
N MET A 76 -8.19 2.66 4.88
CA MET A 76 -7.61 3.51 5.91
C MET A 76 -8.55 4.68 6.20
N ASP A 77 -8.86 4.90 7.48
CA ASP A 77 -9.78 5.96 7.91
C ASP A 77 -9.13 7.33 7.71
N LEU A 78 -9.73 8.15 6.86
CA LEU A 78 -9.21 9.44 6.39
C LEU A 78 -9.57 10.61 7.33
N SER A 79 -10.14 10.33 8.50
CA SER A 79 -10.69 11.31 9.42
C SER A 79 -9.64 12.23 10.09
N VAL A 80 -8.34 11.95 9.94
CA VAL A 80 -7.27 12.90 10.26
C VAL A 80 -7.00 13.82 9.06
N LYS A 81 -7.87 14.82 8.94
CA LYS A 81 -7.65 16.16 8.37
C LYS A 81 -6.72 16.27 7.15
N ARG A 82 -7.35 16.54 6.00
CA ARG A 82 -7.00 17.63 5.07
C ARG A 82 -5.65 17.53 4.33
N THR A 83 -5.05 16.37 4.26
CA THR A 83 -3.97 16.11 3.30
C THR A 83 -4.27 14.81 2.57
N ASN A 84 -4.21 14.83 1.24
CA ASN A 84 -4.23 13.63 0.38
C ASN A 84 -2.97 12.75 0.59
N ASN A 85 -2.38 12.77 1.78
CA ASN A 85 -1.07 12.22 2.13
C ASN A 85 -1.21 11.02 3.07
N VAL A 86 -2.12 10.09 2.79
CA VAL A 86 -1.99 8.79 3.45
C VAL A 86 -0.78 8.11 2.81
N PRO A 87 0.32 7.90 3.54
CA PRO A 87 1.52 7.36 2.94
C PRO A 87 1.27 5.92 2.52
N ILE A 88 1.78 5.57 1.35
CA ILE A 88 1.99 4.16 0.98
C ILE A 88 3.04 3.61 1.93
N ILE A 89 2.79 2.47 2.57
CA ILE A 89 3.73 1.87 3.51
C ILE A 89 4.54 0.82 2.77
N LEU A 90 5.86 0.94 2.84
CA LEU A 90 6.79 -0.06 2.34
C LEU A 90 7.37 -0.82 3.53
N GLY A 91 7.08 -2.11 3.60
CA GLY A 91 7.52 -3.02 4.64
C GLY A 91 8.87 -3.66 4.31
N ASP A 92 9.48 -4.27 5.31
CA ASP A 92 10.62 -5.15 5.11
C ASP A 92 10.15 -6.58 4.84
N HIS A 93 10.84 -7.28 3.95
CA HIS A 93 10.56 -8.67 3.56
C HIS A 93 11.64 -9.63 4.08
N SER A 94 12.42 -9.21 5.08
CA SER A 94 13.56 -9.94 5.62
C SER A 94 13.20 -11.18 6.45
#